data_AF-A0A6C0LNA4-F1
#
_entry.id   AF-A0A6C0LNA4-F1
#
_cell.length_a   1.000
_cell.length_b   1.000
_cell.length_c   1.000
_cell.angle_alpha   90.00
_cell.angle_beta   90.00
_cell.angle_gamma   90.00
#
_symmetry.space_group_name_H-M   'P 1'
#
loop_
_entity.id
_entity.type
_entity.pdbx_description
1 polymer ?
#
loop_
_entity_poly.entity_id
_entity_poly.type
_entity_poly.pdbx_seq_one_letter_code
_entity_poly.pdbx_strand_id
1 'polypeptide(L)'
;MSNGNEEIVEFVAQLLAKPPGPSNSIQFEIDTDGDVHALFEVLLITMTEILKTWYPPPITIALISDEDVARIKAYFASFSLQFHFNVEDLVGGLRINNKEYLQKSKLEDMRFRVAAGEKIYTVRFSSLASR
;
A
#
# COMPACT_ATOMS: atom_id res chain seq x y z
N MET A 1 -11.71 -15.20 11.48
CA MET A 1 -10.93 -14.22 10.70
C MET A 1 -9.82 -14.98 9.98
N SER A 2 -10.09 -15.61 8.82
CA SER A 2 -9.07 -16.46 8.18
C SER A 2 -9.12 -16.60 6.65
N ASN A 3 -10.12 -16.08 5.92
CA ASN A 3 -10.16 -16.27 4.45
C ASN A 3 -9.54 -15.12 3.64
N GLY A 4 -9.76 -13.86 4.03
CA GLY A 4 -9.32 -12.70 3.22
C GLY A 4 -7.80 -12.52 3.10
N ASN A 5 -7.01 -13.02 4.05
CA ASN A 5 -5.54 -12.93 3.96
C ASN A 5 -4.96 -13.95 2.97
N GLU A 6 -5.56 -15.14 2.83
CA GLU A 6 -5.10 -16.17 1.89
C GLU A 6 -5.33 -15.70 0.45
N GLU A 7 -6.50 -15.09 0.17
CA GLU A 7 -6.82 -14.49 -1.13
C GLU A 7 -5.82 -13.39 -1.53
N ILE A 8 -5.41 -12.53 -0.58
CA ILE A 8 -4.41 -11.49 -0.85
C ILE A 8 -3.04 -12.10 -1.19
N VAL A 9 -2.63 -13.15 -0.46
CA VAL A 9 -1.34 -13.82 -0.70
C VAL A 9 -1.34 -14.49 -2.07
N GLU A 10 -2.42 -15.16 -2.45
CA GLU A 10 -2.58 -15.78 -3.77
C GLU A 10 -2.56 -14.74 -4.89
N PHE A 11 -3.29 -13.64 -4.71
CA PHE A 11 -3.26 -12.51 -5.66
C PHE A 11 -1.84 -11.96 -5.84
N VAL A 12 -1.11 -11.74 -4.74
CA VAL A 12 0.27 -11.22 -4.80
C VAL A 12 1.21 -12.19 -5.49
N ALA A 13 1.08 -13.49 -5.24
CA ALA A 13 1.87 -14.51 -5.93
C ALA A 13 1.64 -14.48 -7.46
N GLN A 14 0.38 -14.33 -7.90
CA GLN A 14 0.05 -14.19 -9.31
C GLN A 14 0.56 -12.87 -9.91
N LEU A 15 0.41 -11.77 -9.17
CA LEU A 15 0.88 -10.45 -9.57
C LEU A 15 2.40 -10.42 -9.81
N LEU A 16 3.16 -11.06 -8.92
CA LEU A 16 4.63 -11.09 -8.97
C LEU A 16 5.21 -12.15 -9.92
N ALA A 17 4.38 -13.07 -10.44
CA ALA A 17 4.81 -14.05 -11.44
C ALA A 17 5.26 -13.40 -12.77
N LYS A 18 4.93 -12.12 -12.97
CA LYS A 18 5.30 -11.32 -14.14
C LYS A 18 5.82 -9.94 -13.73
N PRO A 19 6.58 -9.25 -14.60
CA PRO A 19 6.82 -7.82 -14.43
C PRO A 19 5.50 -7.03 -14.34
N PRO A 20 5.51 -5.82 -13.76
CA PRO A 20 4.34 -4.95 -13.75
C PRO A 20 3.73 -4.79 -15.15
N GLY A 21 2.41 -4.91 -15.24
CA GLY A 21 1.68 -4.72 -16.48
C GLY A 21 1.53 -3.23 -16.84
N PRO A 22 0.98 -2.93 -18.02
CA PRO A 22 0.49 -1.59 -18.33
C PRO A 22 -0.54 -1.10 -17.30
N SER A 23 -0.74 0.21 -17.19
CA SER A 23 -1.76 0.75 -16.29
C SER A 23 -3.15 0.19 -16.62
N ASN A 24 -3.91 -0.18 -15.59
CA ASN A 24 -5.27 -0.73 -15.69
C ASN A 24 -5.38 -2.05 -16.48
N SER A 25 -4.31 -2.86 -16.53
CA SER A 25 -4.28 -4.14 -17.25
C SER A 25 -4.59 -5.38 -16.40
N ILE A 26 -4.60 -5.22 -15.08
CA ILE A 26 -4.88 -6.29 -14.11
C ILE A 26 -6.14 -5.92 -13.35
N GLN A 27 -7.07 -6.86 -13.25
CA GLN A 27 -8.27 -6.68 -12.43
C GLN A 27 -7.92 -6.93 -10.95
N PHE A 28 -8.32 -6.01 -10.08
CA PHE A 28 -8.25 -6.20 -8.64
C PHE A 28 -9.57 -6.80 -8.16
N GLU A 29 -9.56 -8.07 -7.79
CA GLU A 29 -10.78 -8.87 -7.54
C GLU A 29 -11.12 -9.04 -6.05
N ILE A 30 -10.43 -8.33 -5.15
CA ILE A 30 -10.70 -8.43 -3.71
C ILE A 30 -11.91 -7.56 -3.37
N ASP A 31 -13.01 -8.21 -3.04
CA ASP A 31 -14.25 -7.55 -2.62
C ASP A 31 -14.12 -7.03 -1.19
N THR A 32 -14.40 -5.74 -1.02
CA THR A 32 -14.41 -5.08 0.29
C THR A 32 -15.80 -4.57 0.66
N ASP A 33 -16.85 -5.07 0.01
CA ASP A 33 -18.26 -4.68 0.22
C ASP A 33 -18.49 -3.16 0.14
N GLY A 34 -17.64 -2.44 -0.60
CA GLY A 34 -17.64 -0.98 -0.68
C GLY A 34 -17.10 -0.26 0.56
N ASP A 35 -16.58 -0.98 1.56
CA ASP A 35 -15.87 -0.41 2.71
C ASP A 35 -14.48 0.08 2.28
N VAL A 36 -14.31 1.40 2.35
CA VAL A 36 -13.07 2.09 1.98
C VAL A 36 -11.93 1.87 2.99
N HIS A 37 -12.25 1.64 4.26
CA HIS A 37 -11.24 1.29 5.27
C HIS A 37 -10.71 -0.12 5.02
N ALA A 38 -11.63 -1.07 4.76
CA ALA A 38 -11.26 -2.42 4.37
C ALA A 38 -10.40 -2.42 3.10
N LEU A 39 -10.78 -1.63 2.08
CA LEU A 39 -9.94 -1.44 0.89
C LEU A 39 -8.55 -0.92 1.24
N PHE A 40 -8.44 0.14 2.04
CA PHE A 40 -7.13 0.68 2.45
C PHE A 40 -6.26 -0.36 3.17
N GLU A 41 -6.86 -1.16 4.06
CA GLU A 41 -6.16 -2.25 4.76
C GLU A 41 -5.69 -3.34 3.78
N VAL A 42 -6.53 -3.78 2.85
CA VAL A 42 -6.17 -4.75 1.81
C VAL A 42 -4.99 -4.24 0.98
N LEU A 43 -4.96 -2.95 0.62
CA LEU A 43 -3.85 -2.36 -0.13
C LEU A 43 -2.54 -2.32 0.68
N LEU A 44 -2.61 -2.06 1.98
CA LEU A 44 -1.45 -2.15 2.87
C LEU A 44 -0.94 -3.59 3.01
N ILE A 45 -1.84 -4.57 3.14
CA ILE A 45 -1.47 -5.99 3.20
C ILE A 45 -0.84 -6.42 1.87
N THR A 46 -1.43 -6.04 0.73
CA THR A 46 -0.87 -6.30 -0.60
C THR A 46 0.55 -5.76 -0.74
N MET A 47 0.80 -4.50 -0.34
CA MET A 47 2.15 -3.92 -0.31
C MET A 47 3.09 -4.72 0.60
N THR A 48 2.62 -5.13 1.77
CA THR A 48 3.42 -5.88 2.75
C THR A 48 3.80 -7.26 2.22
N GLU A 49 2.88 -7.98 1.60
CA GLU A 49 3.14 -9.28 0.97
C GLU A 49 4.11 -9.15 -0.21
N ILE A 50 3.99 -8.09 -1.03
CA ILE A 50 4.98 -7.80 -2.07
C ILE A 50 6.38 -7.65 -1.45
N LEU A 51 6.50 -6.81 -0.41
CA LEU A 51 7.78 -6.56 0.24
C LEU A 51 8.38 -7.80 0.91
N LYS A 52 7.56 -8.71 1.44
CA LYS A 52 8.03 -10.00 1.99
C LYS A 52 8.74 -10.87 0.96
N THR A 53 8.43 -10.71 -0.32
CA THR A 53 9.12 -11.45 -1.38
C THR A 53 10.51 -10.89 -1.70
N TRP A 54 10.76 -9.62 -1.38
CA TRP A 54 12.01 -8.92 -1.73
C TRP A 54 12.94 -8.73 -0.53
N TYR A 55 12.37 -8.67 0.68
CA TYR A 55 13.11 -8.35 1.90
C TYR A 55 12.88 -9.42 2.97
N PRO A 56 13.93 -9.83 3.71
CA PRO A 56 13.78 -10.72 4.84
C PRO A 56 13.04 -10.02 6.00
N PRO A 57 12.26 -10.76 6.81
CA PRO A 57 11.68 -10.21 8.03
C PRO A 57 12.77 -9.93 9.08
N PRO A 58 12.62 -8.88 9.92
CA PRO A 58 11.56 -7.87 9.89
C PRO A 58 11.76 -6.84 8.77
N ILE A 59 10.69 -6.55 8.03
CA ILE A 59 10.72 -5.55 6.95
C ILE A 59 10.70 -4.16 7.57
N THR A 60 11.75 -3.39 7.32
CA THR A 60 11.86 -2.01 7.78
C THR A 60 11.65 -1.06 6.59
N ILE A 61 10.64 -0.20 6.68
CA ILE A 61 10.27 0.73 5.59
C ILE A 61 11.41 1.65 5.14
N ALA A 62 12.35 1.96 6.04
CA ALA A 62 13.52 2.79 5.77
C ALA A 62 14.59 2.09 4.91
N LEU A 63 14.50 0.78 4.73
CA LEU A 63 15.42 -0.02 3.92
C LEU A 63 14.89 -0.28 2.51
N ILE A 64 13.67 0.16 2.19
CA ILE A 64 13.09 -0.01 0.86
C ILE A 64 13.81 0.95 -0.10
N SER A 65 14.39 0.39 -1.16
CA SER A 65 15.10 1.17 -2.17
C SER A 65 14.15 2.02 -3.02
N ASP A 66 14.64 3.11 -3.60
CA ASP A 66 13.86 3.94 -4.53
C ASP A 66 13.41 3.14 -5.78
N GLU A 67 14.22 2.17 -6.21
CA GLU A 67 13.91 1.25 -7.30
C GLU A 67 12.70 0.37 -6.95
N ASP A 68 12.68 -0.20 -5.76
CA ASP A 68 11.56 -1.03 -5.30
C ASP A 68 10.30 -0.20 -5.04
N VAL A 69 10.44 1.05 -4.56
CA VAL A 69 9.33 2.00 -4.48
C VAL A 69 8.75 2.25 -5.88
N ALA A 70 9.59 2.48 -6.90
CA ALA A 70 9.12 2.65 -8.28
C ALA A 70 8.45 1.38 -8.83
N ARG A 71 8.98 0.21 -8.48
CA ARG A 71 8.39 -1.08 -8.86
C ARG A 71 7.03 -1.32 -8.21
N ILE A 72 6.85 -0.98 -6.94
CA ILE A 72 5.56 -1.01 -6.25
C ILE A 72 4.58 -0.06 -6.95
N LYS A 73 5.00 1.17 -7.27
CA LYS A 73 4.15 2.11 -8.03
C LYS A 73 3.64 1.51 -9.33
N ALA A 74 4.51 0.84 -10.07
CA ALA A 74 4.14 0.21 -11.34
C ALA A 74 3.16 -0.97 -11.15
N TYR A 75 3.36 -1.80 -10.13
CA TYR A 75 2.40 -2.86 -9.81
C TYR A 75 1.03 -2.29 -9.43
N PHE A 76 0.96 -1.32 -8.53
CA PHE A 76 -0.31 -0.69 -8.14
C PHE A 76 -1.01 0.00 -9.33
N ALA A 77 -0.24 0.65 -10.21
CA ALA A 77 -0.80 1.22 -11.42
C ALA A 77 -1.38 0.17 -12.37
N SER A 78 -0.85 -1.06 -12.36
CA SER A 78 -1.36 -2.16 -13.19
C SER A 78 -2.82 -2.50 -12.87
N PHE A 79 -3.27 -2.24 -11.64
CA PHE A 79 -4.66 -2.45 -11.20
C PHE A 79 -5.36 -1.15 -10.79
N SER A 80 -5.09 -0.06 -11.53
CA SER A 80 -5.82 1.22 -11.46
C SER A 80 -5.67 2.00 -10.14
N LEU A 81 -4.59 1.77 -9.40
CA LEU A 81 -4.29 2.49 -8.16
C LEU A 81 -2.97 3.26 -8.26
N GLN A 82 -2.94 4.46 -7.68
CA GLN A 82 -1.72 5.20 -7.45
C GLN A 82 -1.20 4.91 -6.05
N PHE A 83 0.03 4.40 -5.98
CA PHE A 83 0.78 4.29 -4.74
C PHE A 83 1.61 5.55 -4.53
N HIS A 84 1.46 6.18 -3.36
CA HIS A 84 2.31 7.30 -2.97
C HIS A 84 3.12 6.92 -1.74
N PHE A 85 4.41 7.20 -1.82
CA PHE A 85 5.37 6.98 -0.77
C PHE A 85 6.12 8.29 -0.53
N ASN A 86 5.92 8.88 0.64
CA ASN A 86 6.48 10.17 1.01
C ASN A 86 7.40 10.00 2.23
N VAL A 87 8.53 10.69 2.20
CA VAL A 87 9.53 10.68 3.28
C VAL A 87 9.71 12.12 3.75
N GLU A 88 9.54 12.33 5.05
CA GLU A 88 9.66 13.63 5.71
C GLU A 88 10.64 13.50 6.88
N ASP A 89 11.37 14.57 7.20
CA ASP A 89 12.16 14.59 8.43
C ASP A 89 11.23 14.58 9.66
N LEU A 90 11.65 13.86 10.71
CA LEU A 90 10.90 13.76 11.95
C LEU A 90 11.04 15.06 12.76
N VAL A 91 10.22 16.06 12.43
CA VAL A 91 10.14 17.31 13.20
C VAL A 91 9.17 17.12 14.37
N GLY A 92 9.66 16.49 15.45
CA GLY A 92 8.90 16.25 16.70
C GLY A 92 8.33 14.84 16.84
N GLY A 93 7.25 14.68 17.62
CA GLY A 93 6.63 13.38 17.86
C GLY A 93 5.56 13.02 16.82
N LEU A 94 5.51 11.74 16.40
CA LEU A 94 4.41 11.23 15.57
C LEU A 94 3.14 11.11 16.42
N ARG A 95 2.19 12.03 16.27
CA ARG A 95 0.85 11.89 16.83
C ARG A 95 -0.07 11.20 15.83
N ILE A 96 -0.47 9.98 16.14
CA ILE A 96 -1.49 9.25 15.40
C ILE A 96 -2.84 9.56 16.06
N ASN A 97 -3.71 10.28 15.34
CA ASN A 97 -5.07 10.55 15.81
C ASN A 97 -6.03 9.52 15.21
N ASN A 98 -6.26 8.41 15.92
CA ASN A 98 -7.16 7.34 15.49
C ASN A 98 -8.59 7.83 15.23
N LYS A 99 -9.03 8.92 15.90
CA LYS A 99 -10.36 9.50 15.70
C LYS A 99 -10.50 10.15 14.32
N GLU A 100 -9.44 10.77 13.80
CA GLU A 100 -9.44 11.32 12.43
C GLU A 100 -9.41 10.22 11.37
N TYR A 101 -8.72 9.10 11.65
CA TYR A 101 -8.67 7.95 10.74
C TYR A 101 -10.07 7.39 10.50
N LEU A 102 -10.86 7.15 11.56
CA LEU A 102 -12.22 6.62 11.48
C LEU A 102 -13.25 7.58 10.82
N GLN A 103 -12.88 8.83 10.59
CA GLN A 103 -13.75 9.83 9.96
C GLN A 103 -13.51 9.98 8.45
N LYS A 104 -12.50 9.31 7.89
CA LYS A 104 -12.19 9.40 6.46
C LYS A 104 -13.11 8.50 5.65
N SER A 105 -13.92 9.09 4.79
CA SER A 105 -14.83 8.35 3.89
C SER A 105 -14.27 8.11 2.49
N LYS A 106 -13.06 8.61 2.20
CA LYS A 106 -12.41 8.48 0.90
C LYS A 106 -11.01 7.89 1.04
N LEU A 107 -10.64 7.02 0.09
CA LEU A 107 -9.34 6.37 0.06
C LEU A 107 -8.18 7.39 0.01
N GLU A 108 -8.35 8.45 -0.78
CA GLU A 108 -7.34 9.50 -0.99
C GLU A 108 -6.96 10.28 0.27
N ASP A 109 -7.84 10.29 1.28
CA ASP A 109 -7.62 10.97 2.55
C ASP A 109 -6.95 10.08 3.60
N MET A 110 -6.82 8.78 3.32
CA MET A 110 -6.25 7.80 4.23
C MET A 110 -4.72 7.74 4.07
N ARG A 111 -4.04 7.59 5.20
CA ARG A 111 -2.57 7.54 5.26
C ARG A 111 -2.10 6.61 6.36
N PHE A 112 -1.08 5.83 6.04
CA PHE A 112 -0.32 5.06 7.01
C PHE A 112 1.01 5.77 7.23
N ARG A 113 1.31 6.14 8.48
CA ARG A 113 2.55 6.83 8.85
C ARG A 113 3.32 6.00 9.85
N VAL A 114 4.63 5.86 9.61
CA VAL A 114 5.54 5.17 10.52
C VAL A 114 6.82 5.97 10.65
N ALA A 115 7.33 6.07 11.87
CA ALA A 115 8.63 6.67 12.15
C ALA A 115 9.70 5.59 12.11
N ALA A 116 10.79 5.83 11.37
CA ALA A 116 11.96 4.96 11.34
C ALA A 116 13.24 5.81 11.22
N GLY A 117 14.13 5.68 12.21
CA GLY A 117 15.24 6.62 12.38
C GLY A 117 14.72 8.05 12.62
N GLU A 118 15.30 9.03 11.94
CA GLU A 118 14.93 10.45 12.03
C GLU A 118 13.91 10.87 10.97
N LYS A 119 13.17 9.91 10.38
CA LYS A 119 12.25 10.16 9.27
C LYS A 119 10.86 9.59 9.54
N ILE A 120 9.85 10.26 8.99
CA ILE A 120 8.48 9.76 8.87
C ILE A 120 8.26 9.29 7.44
N TYR A 121 7.81 8.05 7.30
CA TYR A 121 7.40 7.45 6.04
C TYR A 121 5.88 7.42 5.99
N THR A 122 5.32 7.95 4.91
CA THR A 122 3.88 8.02 4.69
C THR A 122 3.51 7.24 3.43
N VAL A 123 2.62 6.26 3.60
CA VAL A 123 1.99 5.51 2.51
C VAL A 123 0.55 5.99 2.35
N ARG A 124 0.13 6.25 1.13
CA ARG A 124 -1.28 6.54 0.78
C ARG A 124 -1.61 5.98 -0.60
N PHE A 125 -2.89 5.80 -0.86
CA PHE A 125 -3.40 5.29 -2.13
C PHE A 125 -4.46 6.26 -2.68
N SER A 126 -4.57 6.32 -3.99
CA SER A 126 -5.68 6.99 -4.67
C SER A 126 -6.06 6.22 -5.91
N SER A 127 -7.28 6.41 -6.41
CA SER A 127 -7.63 5.91 -7.75
C SER A 127 -6.70 6.55 -8.77
N LEU A 128 -6.31 5.78 -9.80
CA LEU A 128 -5.58 6.32 -10.93
C LEU A 128 -6.45 7.23 -11.81
N ALA A 129 -7.78 7.26 -11.58
CA ALA A 129 -8.81 8.06 -12.25
C ALA A 129 -8.34 8.68 -13.57
N SER A 130 -8.61 7.93 -14.64
CA SER A 130 -8.58 8.39 -16.03
C SER A 130 -9.10 9.81 -16.14
N ARG A 131 -8.20 10.75 -16.46
CA ARG A 131 -8.58 12.07 -16.98
C ARG A 131 -9.44 11.92 -18.22
#